data_AF-A0A7K1FTW2-F1
#
_entry.id   AF-A0A7K1FTW2-F1
#
_cell.length_a   1.000
_cell.length_b   1.000
_cell.length_c   1.000
_cell.angle_alpha   90.00
_cell.angle_beta   90.00
_cell.angle_gamma   90.00
#
_symmetry.space_group_name_H-M   'P 1'
#
loop_
_entity.id
_entity.type
_entity.pdbx_description
1 polymer ?
#
loop_
_entity_poly.entity_id
_entity_poly.type
_entity_poly.pdbx_seq_one_letter_code
_entity_poly.pdbx_strand_id
1 'polypeptide(L)'
;MEKNNKTIGITKIGKTYSSKFLKRNTLQGRGDKSIYVRPEYHEKLTRIVKIIAAGEIPLYAYLDNILHNHFELYSEKIIEDYNRNNKPIL
;
A
#
# COMPACT_ATOMS: atom_id res chain seq x y z
N MET A 1 -44.51 -5.92 -12.47
CA MET A 1 -44.49 -5.05 -11.27
C MET A 1 -43.10 -5.13 -10.64
N GLU A 2 -42.69 -4.04 -10.01
CA GLU A 2 -41.32 -3.50 -9.90
C GLU A 2 -40.21 -4.38 -9.34
N LYS A 3 -39.01 -4.12 -9.90
CA LYS A 3 -37.71 -4.43 -9.35
C LYS A 3 -37.38 -3.38 -8.28
N ASN A 4 -37.28 -3.78 -7.01
CA ASN A 4 -36.92 -2.86 -5.94
C ASN A 4 -35.42 -2.90 -5.66
N ASN A 5 -34.73 -2.00 -6.35
CA ASN A 5 -33.34 -1.63 -6.12
C ASN A 5 -33.23 -0.96 -4.75
N LYS A 6 -32.74 -1.68 -3.73
CA LYS A 6 -32.34 -1.04 -2.48
C LYS A 6 -30.93 -0.47 -2.67
N THR A 7 -30.90 0.78 -3.13
CA THR A 7 -29.76 1.68 -3.19
C THR A 7 -29.01 1.63 -1.86
N ILE A 8 -27.90 0.90 -1.82
CA ILE A 8 -26.98 0.92 -0.68
C ILE A 8 -26.31 2.28 -0.70
N GLY A 9 -26.63 3.09 0.31
CA GLY A 9 -26.18 4.46 0.46
C GLY A 9 -24.68 4.58 0.23
N ILE A 10 -24.35 5.43 -0.73
CA ILE A 10 -23.01 5.93 -1.05
C ILE A 10 -22.51 6.64 0.22
N THR A 11 -21.86 5.87 1.09
CA THR A 11 -21.34 6.36 2.36
C THR A 11 -20.02 7.05 2.04
N LYS A 12 -20.04 8.38 1.99
CA LYS A 12 -18.91 9.30 2.22
C LYS A 12 -17.54 8.72 1.78
N ILE A 13 -17.15 8.96 0.52
CA ILE A 13 -15.86 8.59 -0.06
C ILE A 13 -14.74 9.48 0.51
N GLY A 14 -14.67 9.61 1.84
CA GLY A 14 -13.41 9.92 2.50
C GLY A 14 -12.54 8.67 2.35
N LYS A 15 -11.38 8.79 1.69
CA LYS A 15 -10.46 7.67 1.39
C LYS A 15 -10.20 6.87 2.67
N THR A 16 -10.95 5.79 2.89
CA THR A 16 -10.78 4.92 4.04
C THR A 16 -9.41 4.27 3.95
N TYR A 17 -8.84 3.91 5.10
CA TYR A 17 -7.56 3.21 5.15
C TYR A 17 -7.52 2.02 4.18
N SER A 18 -8.58 1.20 4.20
CA SER A 18 -8.72 0.03 3.35
C SER A 18 -8.73 0.40 1.86
N SER A 19 -9.45 1.46 1.47
CA SER A 19 -9.49 1.92 0.08
C SER A 19 -8.13 2.45 -0.42
N LYS A 20 -7.25 2.87 0.48
CA LYS A 20 -5.93 3.39 0.13
C LYS A 20 -4.86 2.29 0.10
N PHE A 21 -4.83 1.43 1.11
CA PHE A 21 -3.73 0.49 1.32
C PHE A 21 -4.08 -0.99 1.15
N LEU A 22 -5.35 -1.36 1.20
CA LEU A 22 -5.79 -2.76 1.14
C LEU A 22 -6.33 -3.12 -0.24
N LYS A 23 -5.61 -2.69 -1.28
CA LYS A 23 -5.92 -2.98 -2.67
C LYS A 23 -5.08 -4.14 -3.17
N ARG A 24 -5.71 -5.06 -3.91
CA ARG A 24 -4.98 -6.12 -4.60
C ARG A 24 -4.37 -5.54 -5.87
N ASN A 25 -3.05 -5.35 -5.85
CA ASN A 25 -2.31 -5.05 -7.08
C ASN A 25 -1.74 -6.37 -7.63
N THR A 26 -1.98 -6.63 -8.90
CA THR A 26 -1.28 -7.70 -9.61
C THR A 26 0.12 -7.18 -9.95
N LEU A 27 1.09 -7.42 -9.06
CA LEU A 27 2.49 -7.34 -9.47
C LEU A 27 2.71 -8.41 -10.53
N GLN A 28 2.90 -7.97 -11.76
CA GLN A 28 3.16 -8.84 -12.90
C GLN A 28 4.61 -9.31 -12.76
N GLY A 29 4.78 -10.48 -12.16
CA GLY A 29 6.07 -11.02 -11.77
C GLY A 29 6.33 -10.80 -10.28
N ARG A 30 6.48 -11.92 -9.53
CA ARG A 30 7.19 -11.84 -8.26
C ARG A 30 8.60 -11.38 -8.61
N GLY A 31 9.01 -10.21 -8.12
CA GLY A 31 10.41 -9.85 -8.16
C GLY A 31 11.23 -10.94 -7.48
N ASP A 32 12.43 -11.19 -8.01
CA ASP A 32 13.46 -12.08 -7.45
C ASP A 32 14.12 -11.53 -6.17
N LYS A 33 13.68 -10.34 -5.72
CA LYS A 33 14.25 -9.60 -4.58
C LYS A 33 13.34 -9.67 -3.37
N SER A 34 13.94 -10.03 -2.24
CA SER A 34 13.29 -10.03 -0.92
C SER A 34 13.99 -9.01 -0.02
N ILE A 35 13.20 -8.25 0.73
CA ILE A 35 13.71 -7.37 1.79
C ILE A 35 13.36 -7.95 3.15
N TYR A 36 14.30 -7.86 4.10
CA TYR A 36 14.05 -8.28 5.46
C TYR A 36 13.14 -7.28 6.18
N VAL A 37 12.14 -7.79 6.89
CA VAL A 37 11.26 -7.02 7.78
C VAL A 37 11.39 -7.62 9.17
N ARG A 38 11.56 -6.77 10.19
CA ARG A 38 11.63 -7.22 11.59
C ARG A 38 10.39 -8.05 11.97
N PRO A 39 10.52 -9.09 12.80
CA PRO A 39 9.41 -9.95 13.19
C PRO A 39 8.21 -9.17 13.74
N GLU A 40 8.44 -8.18 14.61
CA GLU A 40 7.35 -7.38 15.21
C GLU A 40 6.55 -6.60 14.16
N TYR A 41 7.20 -6.13 13.09
CA TYR A 41 6.52 -5.44 12.00
C TYR A 41 5.82 -6.42 11.08
N HIS A 42 6.45 -7.55 10.78
CA HIS A 42 5.83 -8.61 9.99
C HIS A 42 4.52 -9.09 10.63
N GLU A 43 4.50 -9.31 11.95
CA GLU A 43 3.31 -9.70 12.69
C GLU A 43 2.21 -8.65 12.61
N LYS A 44 2.54 -7.37 12.81
CA LYS A 44 1.58 -6.25 12.68
C LYS A 44 0.98 -6.18 11.28
N LEU A 45 1.82 -6.23 10.24
CA LEU A 45 1.36 -6.19 8.85
C LEU A 45 0.46 -7.39 8.54
N THR A 46 0.84 -8.58 9.00
CA THR A 46 0.05 -9.81 8.85
C THR A 46 -1.32 -9.68 9.52
N ARG A 47 -1.37 -9.13 10.74
CA ARG A 47 -2.62 -8.94 11.47
C ARG A 47 -3.56 -7.96 10.77
N ILE A 48 -3.03 -6.89 10.19
CA ILE A 48 -3.82 -5.92 9.40
C ILE A 48 -4.46 -6.60 8.20
N VAL A 49 -3.68 -7.36 7.42
CA VAL A 49 -4.18 -8.08 6.26
C VAL A 49 -5.25 -9.11 6.64
N LYS A 50 -5.03 -9.87 7.72
CA LYS A 50 -5.99 -10.90 8.17
C LYS A 50 -7.29 -10.31 8.71
N ILE A 51 -7.21 -9.25 9.51
CA ILE A 51 -8.39 -8.70 10.20
C ILE A 51 -9.15 -7.71 9.32
N ILE A 52 -8.45 -6.78 8.67
CA ILE A 52 -9.10 -5.68 7.95
C ILE A 52 -9.38 -6.06 6.48
N ALA A 53 -8.44 -6.76 5.84
CA ALA A 53 -8.62 -7.23 4.46
C ALA A 53 -9.21 -8.64 4.38
N ALA A 54 -9.61 -9.25 5.50
CA ALA A 54 -10.15 -10.61 5.57
C ALA A 54 -9.28 -11.67 4.84
N GLY A 55 -7.96 -11.45 4.71
CA GLY A 55 -7.06 -12.32 3.96
C GLY A 55 -7.19 -12.25 2.43
N GLU A 56 -8.00 -11.33 1.89
CA GLU A 56 -8.25 -11.18 0.45
C GLU A 56 -7.05 -10.62 -0.34
N ILE A 57 -6.07 -10.05 0.36
CA ILE A 57 -4.84 -9.56 -0.24
C ILE A 57 -3.62 -10.26 0.35
N PRO A 58 -2.60 -10.57 -0.47
CA PRO A 58 -1.35 -11.09 0.06
C PRO A 58 -0.55 -9.98 0.75
N LEU A 59 0.29 -10.36 1.72
CA LEU A 59 1.10 -9.41 2.51
C LEU A 59 1.99 -8.51 1.64
N TYR A 60 2.55 -9.05 0.56
CA TYR A 60 3.38 -8.27 -0.36
C TYR A 60 2.59 -7.15 -1.05
N ALA A 61 1.31 -7.36 -1.39
CA ALA A 61 0.51 -6.35 -2.07
C ALA A 61 0.20 -5.19 -1.12
N TYR A 62 -0.02 -5.51 0.16
CA TYR A 62 -0.17 -4.48 1.19
C TYR A 62 1.12 -3.68 1.39
N LEU A 63 2.28 -4.35 1.47
CA LEU A 63 3.57 -3.68 1.59
C LEU A 63 3.87 -2.81 0.36
N ASP A 64 3.56 -3.30 -0.84
CA ASP A 64 3.68 -2.55 -2.09
C ASP A 64 2.84 -1.27 -2.07
N ASN A 65 1.59 -1.32 -1.60
CA ASN A 65 0.75 -0.13 -1.45
C ASN A 65 1.32 0.89 -0.44
N ILE A 66 1.96 0.43 0.64
CA ILE A 66 2.64 1.29 1.61
C ILE A 66 3.82 2.00 0.93
N LEU A 67 4.65 1.24 0.22
CA LEU A 67 5.82 1.77 -0.49
C LEU A 67 5.41 2.75 -1.59
N HIS A 68 4.40 2.39 -2.39
CA HIS A 68 3.86 3.26 -3.42
C HIS A 68 3.44 4.61 -2.83
N ASN A 69 2.66 4.59 -1.75
CA ASN A 69 2.24 5.85 -1.13
C ASN A 69 3.39 6.64 -0.50
N HIS A 70 4.39 5.94 0.05
CA HIS A 70 5.61 6.59 0.54
C HIS A 70 6.32 7.32 -0.60
N PHE A 71 6.52 6.67 -1.75
CA PHE A 71 7.18 7.31 -2.89
C PHE A 71 6.34 8.42 -3.52
N GLU A 72 5.01 8.30 -3.57
CA GLU A 72 4.14 9.40 -3.99
C GLU A 72 4.32 10.65 -3.11
N LEU A 73 4.47 10.48 -1.79
CA LEU A 73 4.55 11.61 -0.86
C LEU A 73 5.96 12.19 -0.71
N TYR A 74 7.00 11.39 -0.96
CA TYR A 74 8.37 11.75 -0.60
C TYR A 74 9.38 11.68 -1.75
N SER A 75 8.98 11.30 -2.97
CA SER A 75 9.89 11.18 -4.13
C SER A 75 10.75 12.42 -4.37
N GLU A 76 10.16 13.62 -4.37
CA GLU A 76 10.90 14.87 -4.57
C GLU A 76 11.98 15.09 -3.52
N LYS A 77 11.64 14.87 -2.24
CA LYS A 77 12.59 15.01 -1.12
C LYS A 77 13.68 13.94 -1.16
N ILE A 78 13.32 12.71 -1.52
CA ILE A 78 14.29 11.62 -1.70
C ILE A 78 15.30 12.01 -2.78
N ILE A 79 14.85 12.57 -3.90
CA ILE A 79 15.72 13.02 -5.00
C ILE A 79 16.60 14.20 -4.55
N GLU A 80 16.04 15.17 -3.83
CA GLU A 80 16.79 16.30 -3.28
C GLU A 80 17.92 15.82 -2.35
N ASP A 81 17.59 14.95 -1.40
CA ASP A 81 18.55 14.38 -0.45
C ASP A 81 19.61 13.54 -1.17
N TYR A 82 19.21 12.74 -2.15
CA TYR A 82 20.12 11.96 -2.99
C TYR A 82 21.12 12.86 -3.72
N ASN A 83 20.66 13.93 -4.38
CA ASN A 83 21.52 14.86 -5.11
C ASN A 83 22.44 15.65 -4.18
N ARG A 84 21.96 16.02 -2.99
CA ARG A 84 22.76 16.72 -1.98
C ARG A 84 23.91 15.85 -1.45
N ASN A 85 23.67 14.55 -1.28
CA ASN A 85 24.67 13.61 -0.78
C ASN A 85 25.62 13.12 -1.88
N ASN A 86 25.18 13.15 -3.13
CA ASN A 86 25.98 12.81 -4.31
C ASN A 86 26.60 14.04 -4.99
N LYS A 87 26.84 15.12 -4.23
CA LYS A 87 27.43 16.33 -4.79
C LYS A 87 28.71 15.98 -5.56
N PRO A 88 28.91 16.56 -6.76
CA PRO A 88 30.10 16.32 -7.55
C PRO A 88 31.33 16.66 -6.73
N ILE A 89 32.39 15.88 -6.92
CA ILE A 89 33.71 16.10 -6.28
C ILE A 89 34.41 17.34 -6.88
N LEU A 90 33.73 18.10 -7.76
CA LEU A 90 34.21 19.28 -8.47
C LEU A 90 33.43 20.52 -8.05
#